data_AF-A0A7L2ZVR6-F1
#
_entry.id   AF-A0A7L2ZVR6-F1
#
_cell.length_a   1.000
_cell.length_b   1.000
_cell.length_c   1.000
_cell.angle_alpha   90.00
_cell.angle_beta   90.00
_cell.angle_gamma   90.00
#
_symmetry.space_group_name_H-M   'P 1'
#
loop_
_entity.id
_entity.type
_entity.pdbx_description
1 polymer ?
#
loop_
_entity_poly.entity_id
_entity_poly.type
_entity_poly.pdbx_seq_one_letter_code
_entity_poly.pdbx_strand_id
1 'polypeptide(L)'
;CGGCWAFSIVGGIESAYAIKRNTLEELSVQQVIDCSYNNYGCSGGSTVSALSWLNQTKVKLVRDSEYTFKAQTGLCHYFERSDFGVSITGFAAYDFSGQEEEMMRMLVSWGPLAVTVDAVSWQDYLGGIIQYHCSSGRANHAVLITGFDRTGSIPYWIVQNSWGPTWGIDGYVRVKIGGNVCGKSD
;
A
#
# COMPACT_ATOMS: atom_id res chain seq x y z
N CYS A 1 -12.94 -4.23 8.05
CA CYS A 1 -12.73 -2.86 7.56
C CYS A 1 -12.09 -2.94 6.17
N GLY A 2 -12.67 -2.31 5.14
CA GLY A 2 -12.08 -2.15 3.80
C GLY A 2 -11.05 -1.02 3.74
N GLY A 3 -10.07 -1.03 4.65
CA GLY A 3 -9.07 0.03 4.81
C GLY A 3 -7.77 -0.18 4.03
N CYS A 4 -7.70 -1.16 3.12
CA CYS A 4 -6.47 -1.54 2.43
C CYS A 4 -5.78 -0.38 1.70
N TRP A 5 -6.57 0.52 1.10
CA TRP A 5 -6.10 1.76 0.47
C TRP A 5 -5.32 2.66 1.43
N ALA A 6 -5.72 2.72 2.70
CA ALA A 6 -5.03 3.51 3.71
C ALA A 6 -3.74 2.81 4.14
N PHE A 7 -3.80 1.49 4.40
CA PHE A 7 -2.60 0.70 4.74
C PHE A 7 -1.52 0.78 3.65
N SER A 8 -1.89 0.65 2.37
CA SER A 8 -0.92 0.72 1.27
C SER A 8 -0.24 2.09 1.17
N ILE A 9 -0.99 3.18 1.40
CA ILE A 9 -0.44 4.53 1.35
C ILE A 9 0.43 4.80 2.57
N VAL A 10 -0.03 4.45 3.77
CA VAL A 10 0.76 4.63 4.99
C VAL A 10 2.06 3.84 4.93
N GLY A 11 2.03 2.56 4.54
CA GLY A 11 3.24 1.75 4.38
C GLY A 11 4.24 2.33 3.37
N GLY A 12 3.74 2.93 2.28
CA GLY A 12 4.60 3.66 1.34
C GLY A 12 5.26 4.90 1.96
N ILE A 13 4.52 5.66 2.78
CA ILE A 13 5.04 6.85 3.48
C ILE A 13 6.06 6.47 4.54
N GLU A 14 5.78 5.44 5.34
CA GLU A 14 6.70 4.88 6.33
C GLU A 14 8.01 4.43 5.67
N SER A 15 7.90 3.71 4.56
CA SER A 15 9.05 3.25 3.78
C SER A 15 9.89 4.41 3.24
N ALA A 16 9.25 5.40 2.63
CA ALA A 16 9.94 6.59 2.12
C ALA A 16 10.60 7.40 3.25
N TYR A 17 9.96 7.49 4.40
CA TYR A 17 10.53 8.12 5.59
C TYR A 17 11.76 7.35 6.09
N ALA A 18 11.66 6.02 6.20
CA ALA A 18 12.73 5.14 6.66
C ALA A 18 13.94 5.19 5.72
N ILE A 19 13.74 5.17 4.40
CA ILE A 19 14.81 5.31 3.40
C ILE A 19 15.56 6.64 3.58
N LYS A 20 14.85 7.74 3.88
CA LYS A 20 15.46 9.07 4.03
C LYS A 20 16.08 9.32 5.40
N ARG A 21 15.52 8.75 6.47
CA ARG A 21 15.88 9.07 7.87
C ARG A 21 16.62 7.96 8.58
N ASN A 22 16.71 6.77 7.98
CA ASN A 22 17.30 5.57 8.56
C ASN A 22 16.61 5.11 9.86
N THR A 23 15.32 5.41 10.01
CA THR A 23 14.46 5.00 11.13
C THR A 23 13.07 4.68 10.61
N LEU A 24 12.55 3.50 10.95
CA LEU A 24 11.16 3.13 10.67
C LEU A 24 10.26 3.64 11.80
N GLU A 25 9.22 4.37 11.44
CA GLU A 25 8.19 4.88 12.34
C GLU A 25 6.85 4.31 11.91
N GLU A 26 6.09 3.74 12.84
CA GLU A 26 4.73 3.26 12.57
C GLU A 26 3.75 4.45 12.65
N LEU A 27 3.07 4.73 11.55
CA LEU A 27 2.18 5.87 11.38
C LEU A 27 0.71 5.44 11.46
N SER A 28 -0.14 6.36 11.89
CA SER A 28 -1.56 6.08 12.09
C SER A 28 -2.30 5.87 10.76
N VAL A 29 -2.64 4.61 10.48
CA VAL A 29 -3.59 4.25 9.42
C VAL A 29 -4.99 4.74 9.75
N GLN A 30 -5.36 4.76 11.03
CA GLN A 30 -6.67 5.24 11.49
C GLN A 30 -6.90 6.72 11.13
N GLN A 31 -5.86 7.56 11.24
CA GLN A 31 -5.93 8.96 10.87
C GLN A 31 -6.29 9.12 9.39
N VAL A 32 -5.70 8.30 8.50
CA VAL A 32 -6.01 8.33 7.06
C VAL A 32 -7.43 7.85 6.80
N ILE A 33 -7.88 6.78 7.47
CA ILE A 33 -9.24 6.23 7.36
C ILE A 33 -10.29 7.27 7.75
N ASP A 34 -10.08 8.01 8.84
CA ASP A 34 -11.09 8.92 9.38
C ASP A 34 -11.08 10.31 8.73
N CYS A 35 -9.94 10.77 8.21
CA CYS A 35 -9.77 12.17 7.79
C CYS A 35 -9.74 12.39 6.27
N SER A 36 -9.52 11.37 5.45
CA SER A 36 -9.49 11.52 3.99
C SER A 36 -10.89 11.75 3.40
N TYR A 37 -11.28 13.02 3.22
CA TYR A 37 -12.66 13.42 2.88
C TYR A 37 -13.22 12.93 1.52
N ASN A 38 -12.37 12.49 0.59
CA ASN A 38 -12.79 11.90 -0.70
C ASN A 38 -12.69 10.36 -0.72
N ASN A 39 -12.66 9.73 0.45
CA ASN A 39 -12.68 8.29 0.65
C ASN A 39 -13.79 7.92 1.64
N TYR A 40 -14.10 6.62 1.75
CA TYR A 40 -15.26 6.13 2.50
C TYR A 40 -14.86 5.35 3.76
N GLY A 41 -13.71 5.69 4.34
CA GLY A 41 -13.16 5.03 5.53
C GLY A 41 -13.07 3.51 5.35
N CYS A 42 -13.71 2.76 6.26
CA CYS A 42 -13.77 1.31 6.21
C CYS A 42 -14.70 0.72 5.12
N SER A 43 -15.41 1.54 4.35
CA SER A 43 -16.21 1.07 3.20
C SER A 43 -15.43 1.06 1.89
N GLY A 44 -14.15 1.42 1.92
CA GLY A 44 -13.27 1.46 0.75
C GLY A 44 -12.77 2.87 0.42
N GLY A 45 -11.84 2.93 -0.52
CA GLY A 45 -11.21 4.18 -0.92
C GLY A 45 -10.20 3.99 -2.05
N SER A 46 -9.78 5.10 -2.61
CA SER A 46 -8.74 5.21 -3.64
C SER A 46 -7.44 5.68 -3.02
N THR A 47 -6.35 4.98 -3.36
CA THR A 47 -4.97 5.34 -3.01
C THR A 47 -4.59 6.71 -3.57
N VAL A 48 -5.00 7.02 -4.80
CA VAL A 48 -4.77 8.31 -5.46
C VAL A 48 -5.54 9.43 -4.76
N SER A 49 -6.80 9.19 -4.37
CA SER A 49 -7.58 10.17 -3.60
C SER A 49 -6.93 10.47 -2.25
N ALA A 50 -6.40 9.43 -1.57
CA ALA A 50 -5.71 9.58 -0.29
C ALA A 50 -4.40 10.38 -0.42
N LEU A 51 -3.58 10.06 -1.42
CA LEU A 51 -2.35 10.81 -1.72
C LEU A 51 -2.64 12.26 -2.10
N SER A 52 -3.69 12.50 -2.89
CA SER A 52 -4.13 13.85 -3.26
C SER A 52 -4.54 14.64 -2.01
N TRP A 53 -5.31 14.04 -1.12
CA TRP A 53 -5.69 14.63 0.17
C TRP A 53 -4.47 14.97 1.04
N LEU A 54 -3.55 14.03 1.24
CA LEU A 54 -2.32 14.24 2.00
C LEU A 54 -1.47 15.38 1.41
N ASN A 55 -1.37 15.43 0.08
CA ASN A 55 -0.57 16.43 -0.62
C ASN A 55 -1.19 17.83 -0.56
N GLN A 56 -2.53 17.93 -0.63
CA GLN A 56 -3.24 19.22 -0.56
C GLN A 56 -3.29 19.79 0.85
N THR A 57 -3.64 18.95 1.83
CA THR A 57 -3.82 19.41 3.21
C THR A 57 -2.51 19.56 3.96
N LYS A 58 -1.44 18.89 3.49
CA LYS A 58 -0.15 18.80 4.19
C LYS A 58 -0.31 18.34 5.64
N VAL A 59 -1.36 17.56 5.91
CA VAL A 59 -1.58 16.96 7.21
C VAL A 59 -0.35 16.12 7.59
N LYS A 60 0.01 16.21 8.87
CA LYS A 60 1.06 15.40 9.45
C LYS A 60 0.43 14.14 10.01
N LEU A 61 0.86 12.98 9.50
CA LEU A 61 0.51 11.69 10.06
C LEU A 61 1.27 11.50 11.38
N VAL A 62 0.51 11.29 12.46
CA VAL A 62 1.06 10.97 13.78
C VAL A 62 1.43 9.50 13.86
N ARG A 63 2.09 9.09 14.94
CA ARG A 63 2.40 7.68 15.18
C ARG A 63 1.13 6.87 15.41
N ASP A 64 1.16 5.58 15.09
CA ASP A 64 0.05 4.67 15.44
C ASP A 64 -0.18 4.64 16.96
N SER A 65 0.87 4.74 17.77
CA SER A 65 0.76 4.83 19.24
C SER A 65 -0.05 6.04 19.74
N GLU A 66 -0.14 7.11 18.95
CA GLU A 66 -0.95 8.30 19.27
C GLU A 66 -2.38 8.17 18.74
N TYR A 67 -2.59 7.44 17.65
CA TYR A 67 -3.91 7.16 17.11
C TYR A 67 -4.02 5.75 16.53
N THR A 68 -4.28 4.80 17.43
CA THR A 68 -4.27 3.35 17.13
C THR A 68 -5.39 2.95 16.17
N PHE A 69 -5.11 1.97 15.31
CA PHE A 69 -6.11 1.33 14.44
C PHE A 69 -7.30 0.74 15.20
N LYS A 70 -8.53 1.07 14.76
CA LYS A 70 -9.80 0.64 15.39
C LYS A 70 -10.66 -0.24 14.49
N ALA A 71 -10.24 -0.48 13.25
CA ALA A 71 -10.99 -1.25 12.25
C ALA A 71 -12.43 -0.76 12.00
N GLN A 72 -12.71 0.52 12.23
CA GLN A 72 -14.00 1.17 11.97
C GLN A 72 -13.79 2.62 11.52
N THR A 73 -14.77 3.17 10.79
CA THR A 73 -14.77 4.60 10.45
C THR A 73 -15.19 5.40 11.68
N GLY A 74 -14.33 6.31 12.12
CA GLY A 74 -14.58 7.27 13.18
C GLY A 74 -14.75 8.70 12.66
N LEU A 75 -14.85 9.64 13.59
CA LEU A 75 -14.75 11.07 13.27
C LEU A 75 -13.27 11.43 13.10
N CYS A 76 -12.97 12.25 12.10
CA CYS A 76 -11.62 12.78 11.93
C CYS A 76 -11.16 13.50 13.20
N HIS A 77 -9.97 13.13 13.67
CA HIS A 77 -9.34 13.73 14.84
C HIS A 77 -8.17 14.63 14.41
N TYR A 78 -8.10 15.83 14.97
CA TYR A 78 -7.04 16.80 14.70
C TYR A 78 -6.01 16.81 15.83
N PHE A 79 -4.72 16.80 15.47
CA PHE A 79 -3.60 16.61 16.39
C PHE A 79 -2.77 17.88 16.55
N GLU A 80 -3.33 18.92 17.17
CA GLU A 80 -2.63 20.22 17.35
C GLU A 80 -1.35 20.14 18.16
N ARG A 81 -1.31 19.23 19.13
CA ARG A 81 -0.23 19.13 20.15
C ARG A 81 0.69 17.94 19.93
N SER A 82 0.66 17.30 18.77
CA SER A 82 1.60 16.21 18.49
C SER A 82 2.99 16.78 18.19
N ASP A 83 3.99 16.30 18.91
CA ASP A 83 5.39 16.71 18.74
C ASP A 83 6.05 16.06 17.52
N PHE A 84 5.39 15.07 16.91
CA PHE A 84 5.87 14.34 15.76
C PHE A 84 4.87 14.37 14.61
N GLY A 85 5.38 14.22 13.40
CA GLY A 85 4.50 14.06 12.27
C GLY A 85 5.21 13.96 10.93
N VAL A 86 4.67 13.12 10.05
CA VAL A 86 5.18 12.92 8.69
C VAL A 86 4.17 13.42 7.67
N SER A 87 4.62 14.28 6.76
CA SER A 87 3.82 14.80 5.65
C SER A 87 4.52 14.56 4.32
N ILE A 88 3.76 14.21 3.28
CA ILE A 88 4.32 14.05 1.94
C ILE A 88 4.58 15.41 1.26
N THR A 89 5.65 15.48 0.49
CA THR A 89 5.97 16.65 -0.34
C THR A 89 5.29 16.60 -1.70
N GLY A 90 5.01 15.40 -2.21
CA GLY A 90 4.34 15.14 -3.48
C GLY A 90 4.11 13.64 -3.67
N PHE A 91 3.46 13.28 -4.77
CA PHE A 91 3.27 11.90 -5.22
C PHE A 91 3.20 11.86 -6.74
N ALA A 92 3.34 10.67 -7.31
CA ALA A 92 3.06 10.40 -8.71
C ALA A 92 2.26 9.10 -8.82
N ALA A 93 1.41 9.01 -9.84
CA ALA A 93 0.61 7.84 -10.16
C ALA A 93 0.82 7.53 -11.64
N TYR A 94 1.07 6.27 -11.94
CA TYR A 94 1.42 5.79 -13.28
C TYR A 94 0.65 4.52 -13.58
N ASP A 95 0.28 4.36 -14.84
CA ASP A 95 -0.15 3.08 -15.41
C ASP A 95 1.11 2.41 -15.99
N PHE A 96 1.46 1.24 -15.46
CA PHE A 96 2.60 0.43 -15.90
C PHE A 96 2.16 -0.76 -16.75
N SER A 97 0.95 -0.75 -17.32
CA SER A 97 0.44 -1.80 -18.20
C SER A 97 1.43 -2.11 -19.32
N GLY A 98 1.93 -3.34 -19.33
CA GLY A 98 2.95 -3.78 -20.29
C GLY A 98 4.37 -3.25 -20.03
N GLN A 99 4.59 -2.54 -18.92
CA GLN A 99 5.83 -1.83 -18.58
C GLN A 99 6.38 -2.22 -17.18
N GLU A 100 6.23 -3.49 -16.78
CA GLU A 100 6.70 -3.98 -15.47
C GLU A 100 8.21 -3.76 -15.23
N GLU A 101 9.04 -3.65 -16.29
CA GLU A 101 10.46 -3.29 -16.14
C GLU A 101 10.66 -1.83 -15.71
N GLU A 102 9.83 -0.90 -16.17
CA GLU A 102 9.87 0.49 -15.71
C GLU A 102 9.38 0.59 -14.27
N MET A 103 8.34 -0.17 -13.93
CA MET A 103 7.87 -0.32 -12.56
C MET A 103 8.98 -0.82 -11.61
N MET A 104 9.84 -1.75 -12.06
CA MET A 104 11.01 -2.20 -11.29
C MET A 104 12.00 -1.05 -11.07
N ARG A 105 12.29 -0.24 -12.09
CA ARG A 105 13.17 0.93 -11.96
C ARG A 105 12.62 1.94 -10.96
N MET A 106 11.31 2.16 -10.99
CA MET A 106 10.63 3.05 -10.05
C MET A 106 10.74 2.54 -8.61
N LEU A 107 10.51 1.24 -8.38
CA LEU A 107 10.68 0.62 -7.07
C LEU A 107 12.11 0.81 -6.53
N VAL A 108 13.12 0.55 -7.37
CA VAL A 108 14.54 0.69 -6.97
C VAL A 108 14.92 2.15 -6.69
N SER A 109 14.36 3.09 -7.45
CA SER A 109 14.72 4.51 -7.36
C SER A 109 14.00 5.24 -6.23
N TRP A 110 12.74 4.88 -5.95
CA TRP A 110 11.87 5.62 -5.05
C TRP A 110 11.44 4.82 -3.80
N GLY A 111 11.72 3.51 -3.76
CA GLY A 111 11.25 2.63 -2.71
C GLY A 111 9.87 2.04 -3.00
N PRO A 112 9.23 1.43 -1.99
CA PRO A 112 7.99 0.67 -2.13
C PRO A 112 6.85 1.41 -2.84
N LEU A 113 6.11 0.68 -3.68
CA LEU A 113 5.06 1.21 -4.56
C LEU A 113 3.69 0.71 -4.10
N ALA A 114 2.77 1.63 -3.82
CA ALA A 114 1.38 1.28 -3.57
C ALA A 114 0.70 0.95 -4.91
N VAL A 115 0.06 -0.22 -4.98
CA VAL A 115 -0.57 -0.73 -6.20
C VAL A 115 -1.95 -1.27 -5.90
N THR A 116 -2.80 -1.29 -6.92
CA THR A 116 -4.10 -1.97 -6.86
C THR A 116 -4.02 -3.30 -7.59
N VAL A 117 -4.66 -4.31 -7.04
CA VAL A 117 -4.68 -5.67 -7.57
C VAL A 117 -6.08 -6.25 -7.50
N ASP A 118 -6.32 -7.28 -8.29
CA ASP A 118 -7.39 -8.22 -8.04
C ASP A 118 -6.91 -9.32 -7.09
N ALA A 119 -7.48 -9.32 -5.88
CA ALA A 119 -7.16 -10.25 -4.82
C ALA A 119 -8.25 -11.32 -4.60
N VAL A 120 -9.15 -11.59 -5.56
CA VAL A 120 -10.23 -12.58 -5.39
C VAL A 120 -9.67 -13.96 -4.99
N SER A 121 -8.56 -14.39 -5.59
CA SER A 121 -7.95 -15.70 -5.32
C SER A 121 -6.96 -15.71 -4.16
N TRP A 122 -6.82 -14.61 -3.41
CA TRP A 122 -5.79 -14.47 -2.37
C TRP A 122 -6.23 -15.00 -1.00
N GLN A 123 -7.53 -15.20 -0.76
CA GLN A 123 -8.05 -15.61 0.55
C GLN A 123 -7.36 -16.87 1.09
N ASP A 124 -7.14 -17.86 0.21
CA ASP A 124 -6.53 -19.16 0.55
C ASP A 124 -5.04 -19.24 0.22
N TYR A 125 -4.36 -18.11 -0.04
CA TYR A 125 -2.93 -18.11 -0.34
C TYR A 125 -2.12 -18.46 0.93
N LEU A 126 -1.38 -19.57 0.86
CA LEU A 126 -0.50 -20.04 1.92
C LEU A 126 1.00 -19.92 1.56
N GLY A 127 1.32 -19.73 0.27
CA GLY A 127 2.71 -19.66 -0.19
C GLY A 127 2.89 -19.98 -1.68
N GLY A 128 4.15 -19.98 -2.12
CA GLY A 128 4.51 -20.15 -3.54
C GLY A 128 4.37 -18.86 -4.34
N ILE A 129 4.33 -18.95 -5.67
CA ILE A 129 4.22 -17.79 -6.58
C ILE A 129 2.86 -17.87 -7.30
N ILE A 130 2.04 -16.82 -7.16
CA ILE A 130 0.82 -16.67 -7.95
C ILE A 130 1.20 -16.36 -9.39
N GLN A 131 0.77 -17.21 -10.32
CA GLN A 131 1.10 -17.08 -11.75
C GLN A 131 -0.12 -16.91 -12.65
N TYR A 132 -1.28 -17.38 -12.21
CA TYR A 132 -2.51 -17.48 -12.99
C TYR A 132 -3.73 -17.23 -12.09
N HIS A 133 -4.91 -17.12 -12.69
CA HIS A 133 -6.20 -17.14 -11.98
C HIS A 133 -6.36 -16.06 -10.89
N CYS A 134 -5.88 -14.85 -11.13
CA CYS A 134 -6.14 -13.70 -10.26
C CYS A 134 -6.54 -12.43 -11.04
N SER A 135 -6.94 -12.54 -12.31
CA SER A 135 -7.41 -11.39 -13.08
C SER A 135 -8.85 -11.61 -13.53
N SER A 136 -9.78 -10.94 -12.85
CA SER A 136 -11.14 -10.69 -13.29
C SER A 136 -11.25 -9.41 -14.14
N GLY A 137 -10.12 -8.72 -14.37
CA GLY A 137 -10.07 -7.40 -15.01
C GLY A 137 -10.58 -6.26 -14.12
N ARG A 138 -10.74 -6.49 -12.81
CA ARG A 138 -11.22 -5.47 -11.85
C ARG A 138 -10.41 -5.51 -10.57
N ALA A 139 -9.59 -4.49 -10.36
CA ALA A 139 -8.89 -4.32 -9.09
C ALA A 139 -9.89 -4.09 -7.94
N ASN A 140 -9.65 -4.73 -6.80
CA ASN A 140 -10.52 -4.68 -5.62
C ASN A 140 -9.76 -4.52 -4.30
N HIS A 141 -8.42 -4.51 -4.36
CA HIS A 141 -7.56 -4.47 -3.19
C HIS A 141 -6.33 -3.63 -3.45
N ALA A 142 -5.83 -2.96 -2.39
CA ALA A 142 -4.63 -2.14 -2.45
C ALA A 142 -3.55 -2.73 -1.54
N VAL A 143 -2.34 -2.80 -2.07
CA VAL A 143 -1.20 -3.48 -1.45
C VAL A 143 0.09 -2.70 -1.74
N LEU A 144 1.19 -3.12 -1.12
CA LEU A 144 2.49 -2.46 -1.29
C LEU A 144 3.50 -3.43 -1.91
N ILE A 145 4.04 -3.09 -3.07
CA ILE A 145 5.19 -3.81 -3.63
C ILE A 145 6.46 -3.30 -2.96
N THR A 146 7.20 -4.20 -2.33
CA THR A 146 8.38 -3.89 -1.52
C THR A 146 9.68 -4.43 -2.11
N GLY A 147 9.59 -5.33 -3.11
CA GLY A 147 10.76 -5.95 -3.72
C GLY A 147 10.40 -6.80 -4.93
N PHE A 148 11.42 -7.41 -5.53
CA PHE A 148 11.28 -8.46 -6.53
C PHE A 148 12.48 -9.41 -6.50
N ASP A 149 12.30 -10.58 -7.11
CA ASP A 149 13.35 -11.57 -7.32
C ASP A 149 13.28 -12.10 -8.76
N ARG A 150 14.42 -12.06 -9.45
CA ARG A 150 14.58 -12.50 -10.84
C ARG A 150 15.58 -13.66 -10.99
N THR A 151 16.04 -14.22 -9.88
CA THR A 151 17.10 -15.25 -9.87
C THR A 151 16.55 -16.64 -10.22
N GLY A 152 15.28 -16.89 -9.94
CA GLY A 152 14.60 -18.14 -10.23
C GLY A 152 14.02 -18.24 -11.64
N SER A 153 13.56 -19.44 -12.01
CA SER A 153 12.88 -19.70 -13.30
C SER A 153 11.55 -18.96 -13.44
N ILE A 154 10.93 -18.58 -12.32
CA ILE A 154 9.68 -17.81 -12.27
C ILE A 154 9.98 -16.54 -11.48
N PRO A 155 10.32 -15.42 -12.15
CA PRO A 155 10.56 -14.16 -11.47
C PRO A 155 9.27 -13.64 -10.82
N TYR A 156 9.37 -13.01 -9.66
CA TYR A 156 8.22 -12.56 -8.88
C TYR A 156 8.45 -11.23 -8.16
N TRP A 157 7.36 -10.52 -7.92
CA TRP A 157 7.25 -9.38 -7.02
C TRP A 157 7.02 -9.87 -5.59
N ILE A 158 7.59 -9.15 -4.62
CA ILE A 158 7.33 -9.31 -3.20
C ILE A 158 6.32 -8.24 -2.81
N VAL A 159 5.14 -8.68 -2.39
CA VAL A 159 3.99 -7.81 -2.15
C VAL A 159 3.55 -7.94 -0.69
N GLN A 160 3.58 -6.85 0.05
CA GLN A 160 3.09 -6.77 1.42
C GLN A 160 1.57 -6.57 1.43
N ASN A 161 0.88 -7.40 2.19
CA ASN A 161 -0.56 -7.31 2.39
C ASN A 161 -0.90 -6.67 3.75
N SER A 162 -2.18 -6.34 3.96
CA SER A 162 -2.73 -5.72 5.18
C SER A 162 -3.62 -6.67 6.00
N TRP A 163 -3.49 -7.98 5.80
CA TRP A 163 -4.30 -9.01 6.48
C TRP A 163 -3.58 -9.69 7.66
N GLY A 164 -2.51 -9.05 8.14
CA GLY A 164 -1.73 -9.53 9.27
C GLY A 164 -0.67 -10.57 8.90
N PRO A 165 0.27 -10.84 9.82
CA PRO A 165 1.44 -11.67 9.55
C PRO A 165 1.12 -13.17 9.43
N THR A 166 -0.03 -13.62 9.92
CA THR A 166 -0.44 -15.03 9.85
C THR A 166 -0.98 -15.43 8.47
N TRP A 167 -1.20 -14.46 7.57
CA TRP A 167 -1.68 -14.70 6.22
C TRP A 167 -0.51 -14.81 5.24
N GLY A 168 -0.59 -15.73 4.27
CA GLY A 168 0.44 -15.90 3.25
C GLY A 168 1.82 -16.26 3.83
N ILE A 169 2.85 -15.63 3.28
CA ILE A 169 4.24 -15.79 3.73
C ILE A 169 4.56 -14.62 4.66
N ASP A 170 4.30 -14.77 5.96
CA ASP A 170 4.55 -13.73 6.98
C ASP A 170 3.86 -12.38 6.67
N GLY A 171 2.65 -12.41 6.10
CA GLY A 171 1.91 -11.23 5.65
C GLY A 171 2.18 -10.81 4.20
N TYR A 172 3.02 -11.55 3.47
CA TYR A 172 3.39 -11.27 2.09
C TYR A 172 2.83 -12.30 1.11
N VAL A 173 2.79 -11.90 -0.16
CA VAL A 173 2.50 -12.76 -1.30
C VAL A 173 3.52 -12.52 -2.41
N ARG A 174 3.83 -13.59 -3.14
CA ARG A 174 4.68 -13.53 -4.32
C ARG A 174 3.82 -13.60 -5.58
N VAL A 175 3.93 -12.58 -6.42
CA VAL A 175 3.15 -12.48 -7.67
C VAL A 175 4.10 -12.48 -8.85
N LYS A 176 3.88 -13.35 -9.83
CA LYS A 176 4.73 -13.47 -11.02
C LYS A 176 4.96 -12.12 -11.72
N ILE A 177 6.21 -11.87 -12.09
CA ILE A 177 6.60 -10.78 -13.00
C ILE A 177 6.19 -11.16 -14.43
N GLY A 178 5.61 -10.19 -15.13
CA GLY A 178 5.16 -10.31 -16.51
C GLY A 178 3.71 -10.76 -16.63
N GLY A 179 3.11 -10.43 -17.78
CA GLY A 179 1.72 -10.76 -18.10
C GLY A 179 0.67 -10.03 -17.26
N ASN A 180 1.08 -8.99 -16.50
CA ASN A 180 0.20 -8.21 -15.63
C ASN A 180 -0.70 -9.09 -14.74
N VAL A 181 -0.09 -10.14 -14.18
CA VAL A 181 -0.77 -11.04 -13.24
C VAL A 181 -1.37 -10.21 -12.11
N CYS A 182 -2.68 -10.41 -11.89
CA CYS A 182 -3.55 -9.71 -10.93
C CYS A 182 -3.78 -8.21 -11.18
N GLY A 183 -3.49 -7.69 -12.38
CA GLY A 183 -3.66 -6.26 -12.67
C GLY A 183 -2.69 -5.35 -11.89
N LYS A 184 -1.61 -5.92 -11.36
CA LYS A 184 -0.66 -5.24 -10.46
C LYS A 184 0.05 -4.03 -11.09
N SER A 185 0.04 -3.93 -12.42
CA SER A 185 0.63 -2.82 -13.16
C SER A 185 -0.40 -1.87 -13.76
N ASP A 186 -1.70 -2.05 -13.47
CA ASP A 186 -2.77 -1.16 -13.92
C ASP A 186 -2.75 0.21 -13.22
#